data_AF-A0A7X1L3N0-F1
#
_entry.id   AF-A0A7X1L3N0-F1
#
_cell.length_a   1.000
_cell.length_b   1.000
_cell.length_c   1.000
_cell.angle_alpha   90.00
_cell.angle_beta   90.00
_cell.angle_gamma   90.00
#
_symmetry.space_group_name_H-M   'P 1'
#
loop_
_entity.id
_entity.type
_entity.pdbx_description
1 polymer ?
#
loop_
_entity_poly.entity_id
_entity_poly.type
_entity_poly.pdbx_seq_one_letter_code
_entity_poly.pdbx_strand_id
1 'polypeptide(L)'
;MNSDIRVSICFKGHRKRKKLDRLLGHPSAGYLVDLWIGAALSRPEGVLTGWTETDIEIVAGWDGEPDKFTQALISVGFIDQSEDGTLVLHDWEEHQGWACGAKKRSEAAKKAAEARWEGKAAKAGKDKK
;
A
#
# COMPACT_ATOMS: atom_id res chain seq x y z
N MET A 1 -4.81 10.13 -6.13
CA MET A 1 -5.20 9.38 -4.92
C MET A 1 -5.62 8.00 -5.40
N ASN A 2 -5.21 6.93 -4.71
CA ASN A 2 -5.65 5.58 -5.07
C ASN A 2 -7.15 5.48 -4.78
N SER A 3 -7.94 5.04 -5.76
CA SER A 3 -9.40 4.86 -5.64
C SER A 3 -9.79 3.47 -5.19
N ASP A 4 -8.90 2.49 -5.39
CA ASP A 4 -9.16 1.07 -5.24
C ASP A 4 -7.86 0.31 -4.95
N ILE A 5 -8.01 -0.91 -4.43
CA ILE A 5 -6.94 -1.90 -4.28
C ILE A 5 -7.32 -3.19 -5.01
N ARG A 6 -6.32 -3.91 -5.52
CA ARG A 6 -6.54 -5.21 -6.16
C ARG A 6 -6.46 -6.33 -5.14
N VAL A 7 -7.45 -7.20 -5.09
CA VAL A 7 -7.42 -8.39 -4.24
C VAL A 7 -7.45 -9.63 -5.12
N SER A 8 -6.47 -10.52 -4.93
CA SER A 8 -6.41 -11.79 -5.65
C SER A 8 -7.66 -12.64 -5.38
N ILE A 9 -8.24 -13.24 -6.42
CA ILE A 9 -9.41 -14.14 -6.28
C ILE A 9 -9.10 -15.36 -5.40
N CYS A 10 -7.84 -15.78 -5.35
CA CYS A 10 -7.37 -16.88 -4.51
C CYS A 10 -7.35 -16.52 -3.02
N PHE A 11 -7.46 -15.24 -2.67
CA PHE A 11 -7.44 -14.77 -1.28
C PHE A 11 -8.52 -15.44 -0.43
N LYS A 12 -9.71 -15.71 -1.00
CA LYS A 12 -10.81 -16.40 -0.30
C LYS A 12 -10.39 -17.75 0.27
N GLY A 13 -9.58 -18.51 -0.46
CA GLY A 13 -9.15 -19.87 -0.09
C GLY A 13 -7.73 -19.95 0.47
N HIS A 14 -7.01 -18.82 0.53
CA HIS A 14 -5.57 -18.81 0.73
C HIS A 14 -5.15 -19.36 2.10
N ARG A 15 -4.05 -20.12 2.13
CA ARG A 15 -3.54 -20.75 3.34
C ARG A 15 -3.16 -19.72 4.42
N LYS A 16 -2.53 -18.59 4.06
CA LYS A 16 -2.19 -17.53 5.02
C LYS A 16 -3.45 -16.94 5.67
N ARG A 17 -4.52 -16.72 4.90
CA ARG A 17 -5.82 -16.25 5.42
C ARG A 17 -6.41 -17.22 6.44
N LYS A 18 -6.46 -18.51 6.11
CA LYS A 18 -6.96 -19.54 7.03
C LYS A 18 -6.12 -19.66 8.30
N LYS A 19 -4.79 -19.50 8.20
CA LYS A 19 -3.90 -19.46 9.37
C LYS A 19 -4.19 -18.25 10.25
N LEU A 20 -4.43 -17.08 9.67
CA LEU A 20 -4.78 -15.87 10.40
C LEU A 20 -6.09 -16.03 11.18
N ASP A 21 -7.14 -16.59 10.56
CA ASP A 21 -8.40 -16.91 11.24
C ASP A 21 -8.19 -17.88 12.42
N ARG A 22 -7.21 -18.79 12.34
CA ARG A 22 -6.89 -19.72 13.43
C ARG A 22 -6.16 -19.06 14.61
N LEU A 23 -5.37 -18.02 14.35
CA LEU A 23 -4.60 -17.30 15.37
C LEU A 23 -5.44 -16.25 16.10
N LEU A 24 -6.28 -15.52 15.35
CA LEU A 24 -7.01 -14.35 15.87
C LEU A 24 -8.49 -14.62 16.15
N GLY A 25 -9.01 -15.76 15.68
CA GLY A 25 -10.44 -16.01 15.64
C GLY A 25 -11.06 -15.56 14.32
N HIS A 26 -12.22 -16.13 14.00
CA HIS A 26 -12.95 -15.82 12.79
C HIS A 26 -14.07 -14.81 13.07
N PRO A 27 -14.26 -13.77 12.22
CA PRO A 27 -13.54 -13.47 10.98
C PRO A 27 -12.42 -12.42 11.13
N SER A 28 -11.15 -12.83 10.97
CA SER A 28 -10.01 -11.89 11.06
C SER A 28 -9.61 -11.24 9.73
N ALA A 29 -10.15 -11.74 8.61
CA ALA A 29 -9.84 -11.22 7.29
C ALA A 29 -10.34 -9.78 7.04
N GLY A 30 -11.32 -9.30 7.82
CA GLY A 30 -11.81 -7.92 7.73
C GLY A 30 -10.71 -6.92 8.08
N TYR A 31 -10.09 -7.09 9.25
CA TYR A 31 -8.98 -6.25 9.72
C TYR A 31 -7.81 -6.20 8.73
N LEU A 32 -7.49 -7.32 8.07
CA LEU A 32 -6.44 -7.35 7.04
C LEU A 32 -6.82 -6.52 5.80
N VAL A 33 -8.08 -6.56 5.38
CA VAL A 33 -8.56 -5.75 4.24
C VAL A 33 -8.55 -4.27 4.61
N ASP A 34 -8.96 -3.92 5.83
CA ASP A 34 -8.95 -2.53 6.32
C ASP A 34 -7.51 -2.00 6.42
N LEU A 35 -6.57 -2.83 6.89
CA LEU A 35 -5.14 -2.51 6.85
C LEU A 35 -4.66 -2.21 5.43
N TRP A 36 -5.00 -3.05 4.45
CA TRP A 36 -4.60 -2.85 3.06
C TRP A 36 -5.18 -1.56 2.46
N ILE A 37 -6.42 -1.22 2.81
CA ILE A 37 -7.05 0.03 2.38
C ILE A 37 -6.31 1.22 3.01
N GLY A 38 -6.06 1.18 4.33
CA GLY A 38 -5.34 2.22 5.04
C GLY A 38 -3.91 2.42 4.51
N ALA A 39 -3.20 1.32 4.23
CA ALA A 39 -1.89 1.36 3.60
C ALA A 39 -1.96 1.97 2.18
N ALA A 40 -2.92 1.57 1.34
CA ALA A 40 -3.06 2.15 0.00
C ALA A 40 -3.32 3.67 0.01
N LEU A 41 -3.91 4.21 1.08
CA LEU A 41 -4.15 5.64 1.25
C LEU A 41 -2.92 6.42 1.74
N SER A 42 -2.15 5.84 2.66
CA SER A 42 -1.12 6.56 3.44
C SER A 42 0.32 6.10 3.15
N ARG A 43 0.48 4.86 2.69
CA ARG A 43 1.72 4.13 2.37
C ARG A 43 1.54 3.35 1.07
N PRO A 44 1.29 4.03 -0.06
CA PRO A 44 0.94 3.36 -1.32
C PRO A 44 2.02 2.42 -1.84
N GLU A 45 3.29 2.61 -1.43
CA GLU A 45 4.42 1.73 -1.72
C GLU A 45 4.42 0.43 -0.89
N GLY A 46 3.56 0.30 0.12
CA GLY A 46 3.49 -0.89 1.00
C GLY A 46 4.56 -0.94 2.08
N VAL A 47 5.41 0.08 2.17
CA VAL A 47 6.44 0.22 3.21
C VAL A 47 5.85 1.01 4.37
N LEU A 48 5.75 0.39 5.55
CA LEU A 48 5.09 0.96 6.72
C LEU A 48 6.07 1.72 7.63
N THR A 49 7.03 2.44 7.04
CA THR A 49 8.03 3.19 7.81
C THR A 49 7.37 4.18 8.77
N GLY A 50 7.82 4.14 10.02
CA GLY A 50 7.32 4.97 11.10
C GLY A 50 5.98 4.53 11.68
N TRP A 51 5.43 3.40 11.25
CA TRP A 51 4.29 2.78 11.93
C TRP A 51 4.81 1.79 12.97
N THR A 52 4.30 1.93 14.19
CA THR A 52 4.43 0.93 15.24
C THR A 52 3.42 -0.19 15.03
N GLU A 53 3.57 -1.28 15.78
CA GLU A 53 2.59 -2.36 15.86
C GLU A 53 1.19 -1.82 16.22
N THR A 54 1.13 -0.85 17.15
CA THR A 54 -0.09 -0.16 17.54
C THR A 54 -0.71 0.63 16.38
N ASP A 55 0.10 1.33 15.58
CA ASP A 55 -0.41 2.10 14.43
C ASP A 55 -1.05 1.16 13.39
N ILE A 56 -0.44 -0.01 13.16
CA ILE A 56 -0.98 -1.04 12.27
C ILE A 56 -2.33 -1.53 12.79
N GLU A 57 -2.44 -1.79 14.09
CA GLU A 57 -3.67 -2.25 14.72
C GLU A 57 -4.78 -1.19 14.65
N ILE A 58 -4.45 0.08 14.90
CA ILE A 58 -5.41 1.20 14.76
C ILE A 58 -5.90 1.31 13.33
N VAL A 59 -5.00 1.25 12.33
CA VAL A 59 -5.37 1.34 10.91
C VAL A 59 -6.21 0.15 10.48
N ALA A 60 -5.92 -1.04 11.01
CA ALA A 60 -6.70 -2.25 10.76
C ALA A 60 -8.05 -2.25 11.49
N GLY A 61 -8.26 -1.37 12.47
CA GLY A 61 -9.43 -1.37 13.35
C GLY A 61 -9.44 -2.52 14.36
N TRP A 62 -8.27 -3.08 14.69
CA TRP A 62 -8.14 -4.16 15.67
C TRP A 62 -8.38 -3.64 17.09
N ASP A 63 -9.23 -4.32 17.83
CA ASP A 63 -9.66 -3.99 19.20
C ASP A 63 -9.35 -5.11 20.21
N GLY A 64 -8.59 -6.12 19.80
CA GLY A 64 -8.21 -7.25 20.65
C GLY A 64 -6.98 -6.98 21.52
N GLU A 65 -6.28 -8.05 21.88
CA GLU A 65 -5.03 -7.94 22.64
C GLU A 65 -3.99 -7.13 21.84
N PRO A 66 -3.28 -6.19 22.49
CA PRO A 66 -2.22 -5.42 21.86
C PRO A 66 -1.15 -6.31 21.25
N ASP A 67 -0.59 -5.87 20.12
CA ASP A 67 0.45 -6.52 19.31
C ASP A 67 0.04 -7.86 18.68
N LYS A 68 -1.06 -8.48 19.12
CA LYS A 68 -1.47 -9.81 18.68
C LYS A 68 -1.79 -9.85 17.20
N PHE A 69 -2.42 -8.81 16.67
CA PHE A 69 -2.77 -8.74 15.26
C PHE A 69 -1.51 -8.57 14.41
N THR A 70 -0.67 -7.61 14.75
CA THR A 70 0.57 -7.36 14.00
C THR A 70 1.51 -8.57 14.04
N GLN A 71 1.70 -9.19 15.20
CA GLN A 71 2.50 -10.42 15.33
C GLN A 71 1.90 -11.59 14.55
N ALA A 72 0.57 -11.72 14.54
CA ALA A 72 -0.08 -12.73 13.73
C ALA A 72 0.18 -12.51 12.23
N LEU A 73 0.09 -11.27 11.74
CA LEU A 73 0.40 -10.94 10.34
C LEU A 73 1.84 -11.25 9.94
N ILE A 74 2.81 -10.93 10.81
CA ILE A 74 4.22 -11.27 10.60
C ILE A 74 4.38 -12.79 10.56
N SER A 75 3.82 -13.51 11.54
CA SER A 75 3.96 -14.98 11.65
C SER A 75 3.38 -15.75 10.45
N VAL A 76 2.29 -15.25 9.85
CA VAL A 76 1.68 -15.88 8.66
C VAL A 76 2.27 -15.38 7.34
N GLY A 77 3.10 -14.32 7.39
CA GLY A 77 3.78 -13.72 6.24
C GLY A 77 2.87 -12.83 5.40
N PHE A 78 1.97 -12.05 6.02
CA PHE A 78 1.31 -10.92 5.36
C PHE A 78 2.12 -9.62 5.52
N ILE A 79 2.96 -9.56 6.55
CA ILE A 79 3.94 -8.50 6.78
C ILE A 79 5.31 -9.16 6.87
N ASP A 80 6.29 -8.57 6.21
CA ASP A 80 7.71 -8.89 6.37
C ASP A 80 8.39 -7.81 7.20
N GLN A 81 9.46 -8.18 7.88
CA GLN A 81 10.34 -7.23 8.57
C GLN A 81 11.66 -7.12 7.78
N SER A 82 11.97 -5.90 7.36
CA SER A 82 13.24 -5.56 6.71
C SER A 82 14.41 -5.65 7.68
N GLU A 83 15.64 -5.65 7.17
CA GLU A 83 16.88 -5.71 7.97
C GLU A 83 17.00 -4.56 8.99
N ASP A 84 16.41 -3.40 8.68
CA ASP A 84 16.37 -2.21 9.54
C ASP A 84 15.21 -2.23 10.55
N GLY A 85 14.42 -3.31 10.58
CA GLY A 85 13.23 -3.45 11.43
C GLY A 85 11.95 -2.86 10.84
N THR A 86 12.01 -2.23 9.66
CA THR A 86 10.82 -1.65 9.00
C THR A 86 9.85 -2.75 8.58
N LEU A 87 8.56 -2.57 8.90
CA LEU A 87 7.49 -3.46 8.47
C LEU A 87 7.05 -3.16 7.03
N VAL A 88 6.90 -4.19 6.21
CA VAL A 88 6.54 -4.09 4.79
C VAL A 88 5.43 -5.08 4.47
N LEU A 89 4.43 -4.65 3.69
CA LEU A 89 3.39 -5.55 3.20
C LEU A 89 3.99 -6.54 2.18
N HIS A 90 3.81 -7.83 2.45
CA HIS A 90 4.35 -8.90 1.62
C HIS A 90 3.74 -8.88 0.21
N ASP A 91 4.59 -8.99 -0.82
CA ASP A 91 4.23 -8.96 -2.26
C ASP A 91 3.35 -7.76 -2.69
N TRP A 92 3.41 -6.65 -1.94
CA TRP A 92 2.51 -5.52 -2.19
C TRP A 92 2.72 -4.88 -3.56
N GLU A 93 3.97 -4.63 -3.96
CA GLU A 93 4.26 -4.03 -5.26
C GLU A 93 3.82 -4.92 -6.44
N GLU A 94 3.93 -6.24 -6.29
CA GLU A 94 3.46 -7.19 -7.31
C GLU A 94 1.95 -7.09 -7.50
N HIS A 95 1.19 -6.98 -6.41
CA HIS A 95 -0.27 -6.89 -6.47
C HIS A 95 -0.78 -5.48 -6.76
N GLN A 96 -0.06 -4.44 -6.34
CA GLN A 96 -0.48 -3.03 -6.40
C GLN A 96 0.45 -2.14 -7.23
N GLY A 97 1.10 -2.67 -8.26
CA GLY A 97 2.05 -1.88 -9.07
C GLY A 97 1.49 -0.55 -9.61
N TRP A 98 0.18 -0.44 -9.85
CA TRP A 98 -0.47 0.83 -10.18
C TRP A 98 -0.46 1.84 -9.03
N ALA A 99 -0.75 1.38 -7.81
CA ALA A 99 -0.74 2.19 -6.60
C ALA A 99 0.68 2.65 -6.26
N CYS A 100 1.65 1.73 -6.26
CA CYS A 100 3.07 2.05 -6.01
C CYS A 100 3.61 3.07 -7.02
N GLY A 101 3.23 2.92 -8.30
CA GLY A 101 3.65 3.84 -9.36
C GLY A 101 2.93 5.19 -9.36
N ALA A 102 1.92 5.42 -8.52
CA ALA A 102 1.06 6.61 -8.62
C ALA A 102 1.84 7.93 -8.49
N LYS A 103 2.79 8.00 -7.57
CA LYS A 103 3.62 9.20 -7.36
C LYS A 103 4.54 9.46 -8.57
N LYS A 104 5.28 8.43 -9.02
CA LYS A 104 6.14 8.50 -10.21
C LYS A 104 5.35 8.90 -11.46
N ARG A 105 4.15 8.34 -11.66
CA ARG A 105 3.26 8.68 -12.78
C ARG A 105 2.77 10.13 -12.72
N SER A 106 2.39 10.61 -11.55
CA SER A 106 1.96 12.01 -11.35
C SER A 106 3.09 12.99 -11.65
N GLU A 107 4.30 12.72 -11.16
CA GLU A 107 5.49 13.54 -11.42
C GLU A 107 5.87 13.54 -12.90
N ALA A 108 5.84 12.38 -13.56
CA ALA A 108 6.10 12.28 -14.99
C ALA A 108 5.07 13.06 -15.82
N ALA A 109 3.79 13.03 -15.44
CA ALA A 109 2.74 13.79 -16.10
C ALA A 109 2.93 15.31 -15.94
N LYS A 110 3.34 15.77 -14.75
CA LYS A 110 3.68 17.19 -14.51
C LYS A 110 4.83 17.65 -15.38
N LYS A 111 5.95 16.91 -15.38
CA LYS A 111 7.12 17.21 -16.22
C LYS A 111 6.78 17.23 -17.71
N ALA A 112 5.95 16.30 -18.17
CA ALA A 112 5.50 16.27 -19.56
C ALA A 112 4.59 17.46 -19.91
N ALA A 113 3.76 17.93 -18.97
CA ALA A 113 2.94 19.12 -19.15
C ALA A 113 3.79 20.40 -19.22
N GLU A 114 4.78 20.53 -18.32
CA GLU A 114 5.75 21.64 -18.29
C GLU A 114 6.52 21.72 -19.60
N ALA A 115 7.12 20.62 -20.06
CA ALA A 115 7.86 20.57 -21.33
C ALA A 115 6.98 20.93 -22.54
N ARG A 116 5.69 20.55 -22.53
CA ARG A 116 4.72 20.95 -23.57
C ARG A 116 4.44 22.45 -23.54
N TRP A 117 4.34 23.06 -22.36
CA TRP A 117 4.11 24.49 -22.22
C TRP A 117 5.34 25.31 -22.63
N GLU A 118 6.54 24.89 -22.23
CA GLU A 118 7.81 25.49 -22.65
C GLU A 118 8.00 25.41 -24.18
N GLY A 119 7.72 24.25 -24.78
CA GLY A 119 7.78 24.08 -26.23
C GLY A 119 6.78 24.97 -26.99
N LYS A 120 5.57 25.18 -26.45
CA LYS A 120 4.58 26.11 -27.02
C LYS A 120 5.03 27.56 -26.90
N ALA A 121 5.58 27.97 -25.77
CA ALA A 121 6.10 29.33 -25.56
C ALA A 121 7.28 29.65 -26.49
N ALA A 122 8.20 28.69 -26.67
CA ALA A 122 9.33 28.82 -27.59
C ALA A 122 8.89 28.95 -29.06
N LYS A 123 7.81 28.25 -29.45
CA LYS A 123 7.26 28.33 -30.81
C LYS A 123 6.54 29.67 -31.06
N ALA A 124 5.77 30.16 -30.09
CA ALA A 124 5.09 31.45 -30.17
C ALA A 124 6.04 32.66 -30.22
N GLY A 125 7.25 32.54 -29.66
CA GLY A 125 8.29 33.57 -29.77
C GLY A 125 8.99 33.62 -31.12
N LYS A 126 9.01 32.51 -31.88
CA LYS A 126 9.58 32.45 -33.23
C LYS A 126 8.66 33.00 -34.31
N ASP A 127 7.34 32.85 -34.16
CA ASP A 127 6.36 33.33 -35.15
C ASP A 127 6.12 34.85 -35.10
N LYS A 128 6.69 35.56 -34.11
CA LYS A 128 6.60 37.03 -33.94
C LYS A 128 7.80 37.82 -34.46
N LYS A 129 8.74 37.17 -35.15
CA LYS A 129 9.97 37.78 -35.66
C LYS A 129 10.01 37.67 -37.18
#